data_AF-A0A9D9VPU7-F1
#
_entry.id   AF-A0A9D9VPU7-F1
#
_cell.length_a   1.000
_cell.length_b   1.000
_cell.length_c   1.000
_cell.angle_alpha   90.00
_cell.angle_beta   90.00
_cell.angle_gamma   90.00
#
_symmetry.space_group_name_H-M   'P 1'
#
loop_
_entity.id
_entity.type
_entity.pdbx_description
1 polymer ?
#
loop_
_entity_poly.entity_id
_entity_poly.type
_entity_poly.pdbx_seq_one_letter_code
_entity_poly.pdbx_strand_id
1 'polypeptide(L)'
;MDAIMWKPGWNYIGDEETVKKLNEESAKPRWIIEGYIVKEARSFVFERAESIIYLDYHPLVASLRYIQRWWMHRKNPRFELEGSPEKFSWKFLKLVWTKGETVSLNKFLAQLKDQNKIIKLRSPKQARRFLSYIGIAEV
;
A
#
# COMPACT_ATOMS: atom_id res chain seq x y z
N MET A 1 -5.32 -2.86 1.43
CA MET A 1 -6.12 -2.04 0.49
C MET A 1 -7.13 -2.83 -0.33
N ASP A 2 -6.72 -3.95 -0.92
CA ASP A 2 -7.47 -4.52 -2.05
C ASP A 2 -8.91 -4.91 -1.67
N ALA A 3 -9.14 -5.40 -0.45
CA ALA A 3 -10.48 -5.69 0.07
C ALA A 3 -11.39 -4.46 0.22
N ILE A 4 -10.83 -3.25 0.30
CA ILE A 4 -11.60 -2.00 0.32
C ILE A 4 -12.00 -1.60 -1.10
N MET A 5 -11.11 -1.78 -2.08
CA MET A 5 -11.24 -1.26 -3.45
C MET A 5 -11.88 -2.23 -4.44
N TRP A 6 -11.84 -3.53 -4.18
CA TRP A 6 -12.19 -4.55 -5.17
C TRP A 6 -13.25 -5.50 -4.64
N LYS A 7 -14.24 -5.79 -5.48
CA LYS A 7 -15.12 -6.96 -5.37
C LYS A 7 -14.44 -8.19 -6.00
N PRO A 8 -14.89 -9.42 -5.68
CA PRO A 8 -14.38 -10.64 -6.29
C PRO A 8 -14.26 -10.53 -7.81
N GLY A 9 -13.17 -11.09 -8.36
CA GLY A 9 -12.87 -11.03 -9.80
C GLY A 9 -12.08 -9.80 -10.25
N TRP A 10 -11.44 -9.07 -9.32
CA TRP A 10 -10.83 -7.76 -9.60
C TRP A 10 -11.83 -6.74 -10.16
N ASN A 11 -13.04 -6.72 -9.60
CA ASN A 11 -14.06 -5.75 -9.98
C ASN A 11 -13.93 -4.48 -9.15
N TYR A 12 -13.39 -3.42 -9.76
CA TYR A 12 -13.18 -2.15 -9.05
C TYR A 12 -14.52 -1.53 -8.65
N ILE A 13 -14.62 -1.07 -7.40
CA ILE A 13 -15.86 -0.44 -6.90
C ILE A 13 -16.04 1.02 -7.38
N GLY A 14 -15.03 1.59 -8.03
CA GLY A 14 -15.03 2.98 -8.48
C GLY A 14 -14.37 3.94 -7.48
N ASP A 15 -13.93 5.09 -7.98
CA ASP A 15 -13.18 6.07 -7.18
C ASP A 15 -14.04 6.68 -6.07
N GLU A 16 -15.29 7.04 -6.35
CA GLU A 16 -16.20 7.63 -5.37
C GLU A 16 -16.46 6.67 -4.19
N GLU A 17 -16.78 5.41 -4.47
CA GLU A 17 -17.02 4.40 -3.42
C GLU A 17 -15.73 4.10 -2.64
N THR A 18 -14.58 4.07 -3.34
CA THR A 18 -13.27 3.88 -2.70
C THR A 18 -12.94 5.02 -1.74
N VAL A 19 -13.09 6.28 -2.17
CA VAL A 19 -12.84 7.45 -1.34
C VAL A 19 -13.78 7.45 -0.12
N LYS A 20 -15.06 7.13 -0.31
CA LYS A 20 -16.03 7.02 0.77
C LYS A 20 -15.59 5.98 1.81
N LYS A 21 -15.24 4.75 1.39
CA LYS A 21 -14.79 3.70 2.31
C LYS A 21 -13.49 4.06 3.02
N LEU A 22 -12.53 4.68 2.34
CA LEU A 22 -11.30 5.15 2.97
C LEU A 22 -11.56 6.25 4.01
N ASN A 23 -12.52 7.14 3.74
CA ASN A 23 -12.93 8.16 4.70
C ASN A 23 -13.59 7.54 5.94
N GLU A 24 -14.45 6.55 5.77
CA GLU A 24 -15.09 5.81 6.87
C GLU A 24 -14.07 5.02 7.68
N GLU A 25 -13.16 4.28 7.03
CA GLU A 25 -12.16 3.45 7.70
C GLU A 25 -11.17 4.30 8.50
N SER A 26 -10.66 5.37 7.90
CA SER A 26 -9.71 6.28 8.56
C SER A 26 -10.33 7.14 9.67
N ALA A 27 -11.65 7.13 9.82
CA ALA A 27 -12.36 7.80 10.92
C ALA A 27 -12.53 6.90 12.15
N LYS A 28 -12.21 5.60 12.05
CA LYS A 28 -12.30 4.68 13.20
C LYS A 28 -11.24 5.01 14.26
N PRO A 29 -11.43 4.61 15.54
CA PRO A 29 -10.43 4.82 16.58
C PRO A 29 -9.11 4.08 16.34
N ARG A 30 -9.17 2.93 15.65
CA ARG A 30 -8.00 2.09 15.32
C ARG A 30 -8.17 1.55 13.92
N TRP A 31 -7.16 1.75 13.07
CA TRP A 31 -7.18 1.28 11.69
C TRP A 31 -5.76 1.09 11.17
N ILE A 32 -5.63 0.25 10.14
CA ILE A 32 -4.43 0.14 9.31
C ILE A 32 -4.90 0.21 7.86
N ILE A 33 -4.44 1.23 7.14
CA ILE A 33 -4.65 1.35 5.70
C ILE A 33 -3.29 1.15 5.05
N GLU A 34 -3.14 0.01 4.38
CA GLU A 34 -1.92 -0.39 3.67
C GLU A 34 -2.20 -0.52 2.17
N GLY A 35 -1.20 -0.26 1.33
CA GLY A 35 -1.30 -0.39 -0.13
C GLY A 35 -1.52 0.95 -0.87
N TYR A 36 -2.12 0.86 -2.06
CA TYR A 36 -2.35 2.02 -2.92
C TYR A 36 -3.51 2.89 -2.40
N ILE A 37 -3.26 4.17 -2.13
CA ILE A 37 -4.30 5.14 -1.74
C ILE A 37 -4.56 6.06 -2.93
N VAL A 38 -5.81 6.14 -3.37
CA VAL A 38 -6.28 7.07 -4.43
C VAL A 38 -5.97 8.51 -4.04
N LYS A 39 -5.65 9.37 -5.03
CA LYS A 39 -5.09 10.70 -4.76
C LYS A 39 -6.02 11.58 -3.93
N GLU A 40 -7.31 11.47 -4.19
CA GLU A 40 -8.42 12.15 -3.56
C GLU A 40 -8.53 11.81 -2.07
N ALA A 41 -8.06 10.63 -1.67
CA ALA A 41 -8.07 10.17 -0.28
C ALA A 41 -6.77 10.43 0.49
N ARG A 42 -5.65 10.66 -0.21
CA ARG A 42 -4.32 10.79 0.43
C ARG A 42 -4.30 11.85 1.52
N SER A 43 -4.84 13.04 1.24
CA SER A 43 -4.79 14.16 2.20
C SER A 43 -5.44 13.83 3.54
N PHE A 44 -6.68 13.34 3.55
CA PHE A 44 -7.37 13.05 4.82
C PHE A 44 -6.84 11.78 5.49
N VAL A 45 -6.43 10.75 4.74
CA VAL A 45 -5.86 9.54 5.33
C VAL A 45 -4.54 9.87 6.03
N PHE A 46 -3.67 10.65 5.39
CA PHE A 46 -2.38 11.00 5.97
C PHE A 46 -2.50 11.98 7.14
N GLU A 47 -3.45 12.92 7.10
CA GLU A 47 -3.68 13.83 8.22
C GLU A 47 -4.15 13.07 9.47
N ARG A 48 -5.08 12.11 9.29
CA ARG A 48 -5.64 11.28 10.37
C ARG A 48 -4.68 10.21 10.88
N ALA A 49 -3.66 9.85 10.10
CA ALA A 49 -2.68 8.86 10.52
C ALA A 49 -1.87 9.35 11.73
N GLU A 50 -1.78 8.52 12.76
CA GLU A 50 -0.82 8.70 13.86
C GLU A 50 0.61 8.43 13.38
N SER A 51 0.78 7.44 12.51
CA SER A 51 2.07 7.07 11.92
C SER A 51 1.87 6.56 10.49
N ILE A 52 2.85 6.88 9.64
CA ILE A 52 2.91 6.50 8.23
C ILE A 52 4.21 5.74 8.00
N ILE A 53 4.11 4.44 7.77
CA ILE A 53 5.26 3.61 7.39
C ILE A 53 5.43 3.67 5.87
N TYR A 54 6.43 4.41 5.41
CA TYR A 54 6.69 4.56 3.98
C TYR A 54 7.81 3.63 3.51
N LEU A 55 7.42 2.55 2.83
CA LEU A 55 8.33 1.56 2.24
C LEU A 55 8.87 2.02 0.88
N ASP A 56 9.95 2.80 0.88
CA ASP A 56 10.62 3.30 -0.32
C ASP A 56 11.73 2.34 -0.79
N TYR A 57 11.37 1.08 -1.01
CA TYR A 57 12.33 0.04 -1.38
C TYR A 57 12.93 0.25 -2.78
N HIS A 58 14.09 -0.36 -3.02
CA HIS A 58 14.71 -0.36 -4.35
C HIS A 58 13.76 -1.02 -5.38
N PRO A 59 13.60 -0.47 -6.61
CA PRO A 59 12.66 -1.00 -7.59
C PRO A 59 12.84 -2.48 -7.93
N LEU A 60 14.09 -2.97 -7.95
CA LEU A 60 14.41 -4.40 -8.10
C LEU A 60 13.67 -5.25 -7.07
N VAL A 61 13.71 -4.88 -5.79
CA VAL A 61 13.07 -5.65 -4.71
C VAL A 61 11.55 -5.67 -4.88
N ALA A 62 10.95 -4.51 -5.14
CA ALA A 62 9.50 -4.41 -5.33
C ALA A 62 9.03 -5.17 -6.58
N SER A 63 9.80 -5.10 -7.67
CA SER A 63 9.49 -5.78 -8.93
C SER A 63 9.59 -7.29 -8.81
N LEU A 64 10.66 -7.80 -8.18
CA LEU A 64 10.80 -9.24 -7.90
C LEU A 64 9.65 -9.76 -7.02
N ARG A 65 9.26 -9.00 -5.99
CA ARG A 65 8.13 -9.37 -5.12
C ARG A 65 6.80 -9.36 -5.86
N TYR A 66 6.58 -8.41 -6.77
CA TYR A 66 5.39 -8.41 -7.62
C TYR A 66 5.33 -9.67 -8.50
N ILE A 67 6.45 -10.03 -9.15
CA ILE A 67 6.55 -11.24 -9.98
C ILE A 67 6.32 -12.50 -9.13
N GLN A 68 6.93 -12.59 -7.95
CA GLN A 68 6.74 -13.70 -7.02
C GLN A 68 5.27 -13.83 -6.59
N ARG A 69 4.64 -12.73 -6.18
CA ARG A 69 3.23 -12.71 -5.78
C ARG A 69 2.32 -13.16 -6.91
N TRP A 70 2.55 -12.64 -8.12
CA TRP A 70 1.82 -13.09 -9.30
C TRP A 70 1.98 -14.60 -9.52
N TRP A 71 3.21 -15.11 -9.49
CA TRP A 71 3.45 -16.54 -9.70
C TRP A 71 2.73 -17.43 -8.67
N MET A 72 2.75 -17.03 -7.39
CA MET A 72 2.09 -17.74 -6.30
C MET A 72 0.57 -17.76 -6.43
N HIS A 73 -0.04 -16.64 -6.83
CA HIS A 73 -1.50 -16.45 -6.76
C HIS A 73 -2.22 -16.35 -8.12
N ARG A 74 -1.53 -16.65 -9.23
CA ARG A 74 -2.13 -16.64 -10.59
C ARG A 74 -3.22 -17.70 -10.82
N LYS A 75 -3.28 -18.73 -9.98
CA LYS A 75 -4.29 -19.80 -10.05
C LYS A 75 -5.20 -19.78 -8.82
N ASN A 76 -4.58 -19.71 -7.65
CA ASN A 76 -5.28 -19.69 -6.37
C ASN A 76 -5.26 -18.26 -5.83
N PRO A 77 -6.42 -17.58 -5.75
CA PRO A 77 -6.48 -16.24 -5.18
C PRO A 77 -6.01 -16.24 -3.72
N ARG A 78 -5.64 -15.05 -3.24
CA ARG A 78 -5.42 -14.82 -1.81
C ARG A 78 -6.74 -15.01 -1.06
N PHE A 79 -6.70 -15.52 0.17
CA PHE A 79 -7.91 -15.87 0.91
C PHE A 79 -8.82 -14.66 1.12
N GLU A 80 -8.21 -13.47 1.29
CA GLU A 80 -8.92 -12.21 1.47
C GLU A 80 -9.46 -11.61 0.16
N LEU A 81 -9.12 -12.18 -0.99
CA LEU A 81 -9.54 -11.73 -2.33
C LEU A 81 -10.15 -12.87 -3.15
N GLU A 82 -11.24 -13.45 -2.63
CA GLU A 82 -11.95 -14.55 -3.27
C GLU A 82 -12.24 -14.25 -4.77
N GLY A 83 -12.13 -15.27 -5.61
CA GLY A 83 -12.38 -15.17 -7.05
C GLY A 83 -11.42 -14.24 -7.81
N SER A 84 -10.36 -13.74 -7.19
CA SER A 84 -9.47 -12.72 -7.76
C SER A 84 -8.03 -13.22 -7.93
N PRO A 85 -7.76 -14.21 -8.82
CA PRO A 85 -6.39 -14.69 -9.05
C PRO A 85 -5.52 -13.56 -9.63
N GLU A 86 -4.26 -13.47 -9.19
CA GLU A 86 -3.36 -12.39 -9.61
C GLU A 86 -3.12 -12.43 -11.12
N LYS A 87 -3.22 -11.27 -11.78
CA LYS A 87 -2.95 -11.11 -13.22
C LYS A 87 -1.63 -10.38 -13.43
N PHE A 88 -0.79 -10.92 -14.30
CA PHE A 88 0.44 -10.23 -14.67
C PHE A 88 0.13 -9.05 -15.58
N SER A 89 0.77 -7.91 -15.31
CA SER A 89 0.63 -6.70 -16.08
C SER A 89 2.00 -6.07 -16.30
N TRP A 90 2.46 -6.08 -17.55
CA TRP A 90 3.68 -5.37 -17.95
C TRP A 90 3.60 -3.87 -17.64
N LYS A 91 2.41 -3.27 -17.80
CA LYS A 91 2.16 -1.87 -17.45
C LYS A 91 2.37 -1.64 -15.96
N PHE A 92 1.87 -2.55 -15.11
CA PHE A 92 2.04 -2.45 -13.66
C PHE A 92 3.49 -2.70 -13.24
N LEU A 93 4.16 -3.72 -13.82
CA LEU A 93 5.58 -3.96 -13.56
C LEU A 93 6.43 -2.73 -13.93
N LYS A 94 6.17 -2.09 -15.08
CA LYS A 94 6.84 -0.85 -15.48
C LYS A 94 6.59 0.25 -14.45
N LEU A 95 5.35 0.42 -13.97
CA LEU A 95 5.01 1.41 -12.94
C LEU A 95 5.78 1.18 -11.64
N VAL A 96 5.88 -0.08 -11.19
CA VAL A 96 6.66 -0.47 -9.99
C VAL A 96 8.15 -0.20 -10.21
N TRP A 97 8.69 -0.59 -11.37
CA TRP A 97 10.09 -0.40 -11.72
C TRP A 97 10.50 1.08 -11.78
N THR A 98 9.67 1.92 -12.41
CA THR A 98 9.95 3.35 -12.55
C THR A 98 9.53 4.18 -11.34
N LYS A 99 8.95 3.55 -10.31
CA LYS A 99 8.38 4.24 -9.14
C LYS A 99 7.41 5.36 -9.54
N GLY A 100 6.56 5.12 -10.53
CA GLY A 100 5.72 6.18 -11.11
C GLY A 100 4.79 6.88 -10.12
N GLU A 101 4.34 6.19 -9.07
CA GLU A 101 3.50 6.77 -8.01
C GLU A 101 4.29 7.59 -6.97
N THR A 102 5.59 7.37 -6.85
CA THR A 102 6.43 7.96 -5.78
C THR A 102 6.49 9.48 -5.87
N VAL A 103 6.50 10.06 -7.08
CA VAL A 103 6.50 11.53 -7.24
C VAL A 103 5.26 12.15 -6.62
N SER A 104 4.09 11.62 -6.97
CA SER A 104 2.81 12.10 -6.43
C SER A 104 2.74 11.84 -4.93
N LEU A 105 3.11 10.64 -4.47
CA LEU A 105 3.09 10.29 -3.05
C LEU A 105 4.01 11.22 -2.22
N ASN A 106 5.24 11.44 -2.66
CA ASN A 106 6.19 12.33 -1.98
C ASN A 106 5.67 13.76 -1.89
N LYS A 107 4.94 14.24 -2.92
CA LYS A 107 4.32 15.57 -2.89
C LYS A 107 3.29 15.68 -1.75
N PHE A 108 2.41 14.70 -1.59
CA PHE A 108 1.43 14.69 -0.49
C PHE A 108 2.11 14.55 0.86
N LEU A 109 3.11 13.68 0.98
CA LEU A 109 3.84 13.49 2.23
C LEU A 109 4.59 14.77 2.67
N ALA A 110 5.21 15.48 1.72
CA ALA A 110 5.90 16.74 2.00
C ALA A 110 4.97 17.89 2.43
N GLN A 111 3.67 17.77 2.17
CA GLN A 111 2.66 18.76 2.55
C GLN A 111 2.10 18.54 3.97
N LEU A 112 2.44 17.42 4.63
CA LEU A 112 2.01 17.16 5.99
C LEU A 112 2.65 18.15 6.96
N LYS A 113 1.83 18.71 7.87
CA LYS A 113 2.30 19.64 8.89
C LYS A 113 3.27 18.97 9.86
N ASP A 114 2.95 17.74 10.24
CA ASP A 114 3.78 16.92 11.10
C ASP A 114 4.54 15.90 10.24
N GLN A 115 5.84 16.10 10.11
CA GLN A 115 6.73 15.18 9.39
C GLN A 115 7.21 14.03 10.29
N ASN A 116 7.06 14.12 11.62
CA ASN A 116 7.55 13.11 12.57
C ASN A 116 6.75 11.82 12.51
N LYS A 117 5.49 11.89 12.09
CA LYS A 117 4.65 10.72 11.81
C LYS A 117 5.15 9.87 10.62
N ILE A 118 6.09 10.35 9.80
CA ILE A 118 6.59 9.60 8.64
C ILE A 118 7.84 8.79 8.99
N ILE A 119 7.73 7.47 8.92
CA ILE A 119 8.85 6.54 9.10
C ILE A 119 9.20 5.94 7.74
N LYS A 120 10.28 6.45 7.14
CA LYS A 120 10.73 6.02 5.81
C LYS A 120 11.72 4.87 5.90
N LEU A 121 11.38 3.73 5.29
CA LEU A 121 12.19 2.52 5.26
C LEU A 121 12.59 2.19 3.82
N ARG A 122 13.89 2.16 3.54
CA ARG A 122 14.45 2.00 2.19
C ARG A 122 14.82 0.57 1.83
N SER A 123 14.76 -0.36 2.78
CA SER A 123 15.04 -1.76 2.52
C SER A 123 14.31 -2.70 3.48
N PRO A 124 14.14 -3.98 3.11
CA PRO A 124 13.62 -5.00 4.02
C PRO A 124 14.46 -5.13 5.30
N LYS A 125 15.78 -4.92 5.23
CA LYS A 125 16.66 -4.93 6.40
C LYS A 125 16.32 -3.79 7.37
N GLN A 126 16.04 -2.59 6.86
CA GLN A 126 15.60 -1.48 7.70
C GLN A 126 14.24 -1.76 8.32
N ALA A 127 13.31 -2.36 7.57
CA ALA A 127 12.00 -2.73 8.11
C ALA A 127 12.11 -3.78 9.22
N ARG A 128 12.92 -4.83 9.05
CA ARG A 128 13.20 -5.79 10.12
C ARG A 128 13.78 -5.13 11.35
N ARG A 129 14.81 -4.28 11.19
CA ARG A 129 15.41 -3.54 12.31
C ARG A 129 14.39 -2.66 13.02
N PHE A 130 13.49 -2.02 12.26
CA PHE A 130 12.41 -1.22 12.83
C PHE A 130 11.44 -2.08 13.66
N LEU A 131 10.99 -3.23 13.13
CA LEU A 131 10.14 -4.17 13.85
C LEU A 131 10.79 -4.67 15.15
N SER A 132 12.07 -5.05 15.10
CA SER A 132 12.83 -5.45 16.29
C SER A 132 12.94 -4.33 17.32
N TYR A 133 13.13 -3.08 16.88
CA TYR A 133 13.20 -1.92 17.76
C TYR A 133 11.89 -1.67 18.52
N ILE A 134 10.74 -1.88 17.88
CA ILE A 134 9.42 -1.71 18.51
C ILE A 134 8.93 -2.97 19.27
N GLY A 135 9.82 -3.93 19.51
CA GLY A 135 9.52 -5.13 20.30
C GLY A 135 8.69 -6.19 19.59
N ILE A 136 8.53 -6.09 18.26
CA ILE A 136 7.87 -7.13 17.46
C ILE A 136 8.97 -8.07 16.95
N ALA A 137 9.20 -9.18 17.66
CA ALA A 137 10.03 -10.27 17.19
C ALA A 137 9.41 -10.92 15.94
N GLU A 138 10.24 -11.35 14.98
CA GLU A 138 9.79 -11.95 13.71
C GLU A 138 8.82 -13.13 13.96
N VAL A 139 7.72 -13.16 13.20
CA VAL A 139 6.84 -14.33 13.02
C VAL A 139 7.31 -15.11 11.80
#